data_AF-A0A2N2S9X6-F1
#
_entry.id   AF-A0A2N2S9X6-F1
#
_cell.length_a   1.000
_cell.length_b   1.000
_cell.length_c   1.000
_cell.angle_alpha   90.00
_cell.angle_beta   90.00
_cell.angle_gamma   90.00
#
_symmetry.space_group_name_H-M   'P 1'
#
loop_
_entity.id
_entity.type
_entity.pdbx_description
1 polymer ?
#
loop_
_entity_poly.entity_id
_entity_poly.type
_entity_poly.pdbx_seq_one_letter_code
_entity_poly.pdbx_strand_id
1 'polypeptide(L)'
;LLRLFQTARRFEMEVQPQLVLLQKTLLNIEGLGRQLDPELDLWKTAKPFLERWMNEQMGWRALIREIKTEAPSWAGTLPQLPRLIHHTLTESGKQQAAQQARMEQLARQQRRQGWLLSAIGVLAAALLALEAYRVFGS
;
A
#
# COMPACT_ATOMS: atom_id res chain seq x y z
N LEU A 1 -17.01 -10.54 8.02
CA LEU A 1 -16.70 -10.21 6.61
C LEU A 1 -17.62 -9.13 5.99
N LEU A 2 -18.18 -8.17 6.75
CA LEU A 2 -19.10 -7.15 6.20
C LEU A 2 -18.46 -5.79 5.86
N ARG A 3 -17.16 -5.59 6.12
CA ARG A 3 -16.48 -4.29 5.92
C ARG A 3 -15.60 -4.20 4.66
N LEU A 4 -15.37 -5.30 3.95
CA LEU A 4 -14.59 -5.26 2.70
C LEU A 4 -15.45 -4.92 1.46
N PHE A 5 -16.78 -4.98 1.56
CA PHE A 5 -17.70 -4.67 0.45
C PHE A 5 -18.07 -3.19 0.32
N GLN A 6 -17.78 -2.35 1.33
CA GLN A 6 -18.08 -0.91 1.27
C GLN A 6 -16.90 -0.08 0.72
N THR A 7 -15.65 -0.57 0.80
CA THR A 7 -14.50 0.17 0.27
C THR A 7 -14.37 0.06 -1.26
N ALA A 8 -14.80 -1.06 -1.86
CA ALA A 8 -14.73 -1.25 -3.31
C ALA A 8 -15.76 -0.41 -4.11
N ARG A 9 -16.80 0.12 -3.44
CA ARG A 9 -17.83 0.96 -4.07
C ARG A 9 -17.42 2.43 -4.18
N ARG A 10 -16.26 2.83 -3.64
CA ARG A 10 -15.75 4.21 -3.66
C ARG A 10 -14.77 4.53 -4.79
N PHE A 11 -14.54 3.58 -5.69
CA PHE A 11 -13.52 3.70 -6.74
C PHE A 11 -14.06 3.53 -8.16
N GLU A 12 -15.38 3.59 -8.38
CA GLU A 12 -16.00 3.53 -9.73
C GLU A 12 -15.39 2.45 -10.66
N MET A 13 -14.96 1.31 -10.10
CA MET A 13 -14.51 0.20 -10.92
C MET A 13 -15.70 -0.70 -11.23
N GLU A 14 -15.95 -0.89 -12.52
CA GLU A 14 -16.88 -1.87 -13.06
C GLU A 14 -16.39 -3.28 -12.68
N VAL A 15 -16.85 -3.80 -11.54
CA VAL A 15 -16.49 -5.14 -11.09
C VAL A 15 -17.19 -6.16 -12.00
N GLN A 16 -16.43 -6.82 -12.89
CA GLN A 16 -16.98 -7.84 -13.79
C GLN A 16 -17.77 -8.92 -13.01
N PRO A 17 -19.01 -9.25 -13.42
CA PRO A 17 -19.99 -10.00 -12.61
C PRO A 17 -19.70 -11.51 -12.46
N GLN A 18 -18.65 -12.04 -13.08
CA GLN A 18 -18.46 -13.48 -13.28
C GLN A 18 -17.92 -14.22 -12.03
N LEU A 19 -17.17 -13.53 -11.18
CA LEU A 19 -16.60 -14.12 -9.96
C LEU A 19 -17.58 -14.12 -8.76
N VAL A 20 -18.59 -13.24 -8.80
CA VAL A 20 -19.63 -13.16 -7.77
C VAL A 20 -20.56 -14.39 -7.83
N LEU A 21 -20.79 -14.93 -9.04
CA LEU A 21 -21.65 -16.07 -9.25
C LEU A 21 -21.02 -17.38 -8.74
N LEU A 22 -19.71 -17.59 -8.95
CA LEU A 22 -18.98 -18.74 -8.40
C LEU A 22 -19.00 -18.74 -6.86
N GLN A 23 -18.79 -17.57 -6.24
CA GLN A 23 -18.90 -17.42 -4.79
C GLN A 23 -20.32 -17.66 -4.28
N LYS A 24 -21.36 -17.22 -5.00
CA LYS A 24 -22.77 -17.53 -4.66
C LYS A 24 -23.08 -19.03 -4.79
N THR A 25 -22.52 -19.72 -5.79
CA THR A 25 -22.70 -21.16 -5.96
C THR A 25 -22.00 -21.94 -4.83
N LEU A 26 -20.76 -21.57 -4.48
CA LEU A 26 -20.04 -22.17 -3.36
C LEU A 26 -20.74 -21.93 -2.01
N LEU A 27 -21.22 -20.71 -1.76
CA LEU A 27 -21.95 -20.37 -0.54
C LEU A 27 -23.30 -21.11 -0.45
N ASN A 28 -24.00 -21.28 -1.57
CA ASN A 28 -25.28 -22.00 -1.63
C ASN A 28 -25.07 -23.51 -1.43
N ILE A 29 -24.02 -24.09 -2.00
CA ILE A 29 -23.64 -25.50 -1.79
C ILE A 29 -23.23 -25.73 -0.32
N GLU A 30 -22.57 -24.76 0.33
CA GLU A 30 -22.27 -24.83 1.76
C GLU A 30 -23.51 -24.81 2.65
N GLY A 31 -24.48 -23.93 2.31
CA GLY A 31 -25.76 -23.87 3.01
C GLY A 31 -26.60 -25.14 2.86
N LEU A 32 -26.61 -25.75 1.67
CA LEU A 32 -27.30 -27.01 1.40
C LEU A 32 -26.62 -28.20 2.07
N GLY A 33 -25.28 -28.23 2.11
CA GLY A 33 -24.50 -29.26 2.78
C GLY A 33 -24.78 -29.35 4.29
N ARG A 34 -24.82 -28.21 4.99
CA ARG A 34 -25.14 -28.16 6.43
C ARG A 34 -26.62 -28.44 6.75
N GLN A 35 -27.53 -28.27 5.79
CA GLN A 35 -28.95 -28.62 5.94
C GLN A 35 -29.18 -30.14 5.81
N LEU A 36 -28.35 -30.85 5.05
CA LEU A 36 -28.43 -32.31 4.89
C LEU A 36 -27.62 -33.07 5.95
N ASP A 37 -26.45 -32.56 6.35
CA ASP A 37 -25.61 -33.15 7.40
C ASP A 37 -24.91 -32.04 8.21
N PRO A 38 -25.27 -31.83 9.49
CA PRO A 38 -24.71 -30.76 10.31
C PRO A 38 -23.21 -30.89 10.61
N GLU A 39 -22.62 -32.08 10.45
CA GLU A 39 -21.18 -32.34 10.70
C GLU A 39 -20.34 -32.39 9.41
N LEU A 40 -20.94 -32.07 8.25
CA LEU A 40 -20.28 -32.14 6.95
C LEU A 40 -19.16 -31.09 6.80
N ASP A 41 -17.91 -31.57 6.82
CA ASP A 41 -16.75 -30.79 6.36
C ASP A 41 -16.69 -30.80 4.83
N LEU A 42 -17.12 -29.68 4.23
CA LEU A 42 -17.11 -29.47 2.79
C LEU A 42 -15.71 -29.51 2.19
N TRP A 43 -14.67 -29.13 2.93
CA TRP A 43 -13.29 -29.18 2.45
C TRP A 43 -12.83 -30.64 2.30
N LYS A 44 -13.10 -31.46 3.30
CA LYS A 44 -12.78 -32.90 3.27
C LYS A 44 -13.51 -33.62 2.13
N THR A 45 -14.76 -33.23 1.87
CA THR A 45 -15.60 -33.84 0.84
C THR A 45 -15.27 -33.34 -0.57
N ALA A 46 -14.94 -32.05 -0.73
CA ALA A 46 -14.62 -31.45 -2.02
C ALA A 46 -13.18 -31.73 -2.48
N LYS A 47 -12.25 -32.04 -1.56
CA LYS A 47 -10.85 -32.37 -1.86
C LYS A 47 -10.65 -33.32 -3.07
N PRO A 48 -11.29 -34.51 -3.14
CA PRO A 48 -11.08 -35.42 -4.27
C PRO A 48 -11.59 -34.87 -5.61
N PHE A 49 -12.59 -33.98 -5.60
CA PHE A 49 -13.08 -33.32 -6.83
C PHE A 49 -12.14 -32.20 -7.27
N LEU A 50 -11.63 -31.41 -6.32
CA LEU A 50 -10.59 -30.42 -6.55
C LEU A 50 -9.32 -31.06 -7.11
N GLU A 51 -8.87 -32.18 -6.54
CA GLU A 51 -7.69 -32.91 -7.04
C GLU A 51 -7.90 -33.43 -8.47
N ARG A 52 -9.07 -33.98 -8.80
CA ARG A 52 -9.38 -34.43 -10.18
C ARG A 52 -9.48 -33.28 -11.15
N TRP A 53 -10.25 -32.23 -10.82
CA TRP A 53 -10.39 -31.05 -11.66
C TRP A 53 -9.06 -30.33 -11.87
N MET A 54 -8.26 -30.21 -10.80
CA MET A 54 -6.90 -29.68 -10.92
C MET A 54 -6.10 -30.54 -11.87
N ASN A 55 -6.07 -31.87 -11.74
CA ASN A 55 -5.33 -32.74 -12.66
C ASN A 55 -5.82 -32.67 -14.12
N GLU A 56 -7.10 -32.41 -14.35
CA GLU A 56 -7.72 -32.35 -15.67
C GLU A 56 -7.55 -31.00 -16.37
N GLN A 57 -7.65 -29.89 -15.63
CA GLN A 57 -7.65 -28.52 -16.19
C GLN A 57 -6.34 -27.77 -15.96
N MET A 58 -5.69 -28.00 -14.82
CA MET A 58 -4.36 -27.47 -14.56
C MET A 58 -3.36 -28.60 -14.76
N GLY A 59 -2.46 -28.49 -15.74
CA GLY A 59 -1.35 -29.43 -15.84
C GLY A 59 -0.43 -29.31 -14.62
N TRP A 60 -0.81 -29.72 -13.42
CA TRP A 60 -0.02 -29.59 -12.19
C TRP A 60 1.28 -30.37 -12.32
N ARG A 61 1.27 -31.45 -13.11
CA ARG A 61 2.47 -32.17 -13.55
C ARG A 61 3.37 -31.33 -14.45
N ALA A 62 2.80 -30.48 -15.31
CA ALA A 62 3.55 -29.52 -16.12
C ALA A 62 4.07 -28.37 -15.24
N LEU A 63 3.24 -27.81 -14.36
CA LEU A 63 3.64 -26.78 -13.40
C LEU A 63 4.79 -27.24 -12.48
N ILE A 64 4.68 -28.42 -11.87
CA ILE A 64 5.76 -29.00 -11.07
C ILE A 64 7.02 -29.22 -11.92
N ARG A 65 6.87 -29.63 -13.18
CA ARG A 65 8.01 -29.85 -14.09
C ARG A 65 8.69 -28.53 -14.45
N GLU A 66 7.93 -27.49 -14.73
CA GLU A 66 8.42 -26.13 -14.97
C GLU A 66 9.18 -25.63 -13.74
N ILE A 67 8.57 -25.72 -12.56
CA ILE A 67 9.17 -25.33 -11.28
C ILE A 67 10.45 -26.14 -11.03
N LYS A 68 10.46 -27.45 -11.29
CA LYS A 68 11.66 -28.29 -11.09
C LYS A 68 12.77 -27.97 -12.09
N THR A 69 12.42 -27.55 -13.31
CA THR A 69 13.37 -27.14 -14.35
C THR A 69 14.02 -25.81 -13.99
N GLU A 70 13.24 -24.88 -13.43
CA GLU A 70 13.70 -23.55 -13.02
C GLU A 70 14.27 -23.51 -11.58
N ALA A 71 13.97 -24.49 -10.73
CA ALA A 71 14.43 -24.52 -9.34
C ALA A 71 15.97 -24.40 -9.18
N PRO A 72 16.82 -25.03 -10.03
CA PRO A 72 18.26 -24.85 -9.95
C PRO A 72 18.71 -23.41 -10.24
N SER A 73 18.02 -22.68 -11.14
CA SER A 73 18.33 -21.27 -11.43
C SER A 73 17.96 -20.37 -10.25
N TRP A 74 16.87 -20.71 -9.54
CA TRP A 74 16.46 -20.04 -8.31
C TRP A 74 17.41 -20.30 -7.15
N ALA A 75 18.02 -21.49 -7.08
CA ALA A 75 19.01 -21.81 -6.05
C ALA A 75 20.25 -20.88 -6.10
N GLY A 76 20.61 -20.35 -7.28
CA GLY A 76 21.66 -19.32 -7.42
C GLY A 76 21.21 -17.91 -7.04
N THR A 77 19.91 -17.61 -7.21
CA THR A 77 19.34 -16.25 -7.04
C THR A 77 18.73 -16.03 -5.65
N LEU A 78 18.29 -17.07 -4.95
CA LEU A 78 17.76 -17.00 -3.58
C LEU A 78 18.78 -16.49 -2.55
N PRO A 79 20.05 -16.94 -2.56
CA PRO A 79 21.05 -16.50 -1.59
C PRO A 79 21.43 -15.01 -1.68
N GLN A 80 21.20 -14.35 -2.82
CA GLN A 80 21.49 -12.93 -3.00
C GLN A 80 20.35 -11.99 -2.54
N LEU A 81 19.15 -12.52 -2.32
CA LEU A 81 18.00 -11.73 -1.85
C LEU A 81 18.24 -11.04 -0.50
N PRO A 82 18.79 -11.72 0.55
CA PRO A 82 19.10 -11.06 1.80
C PRO A 82 20.02 -9.85 1.62
N ARG A 83 21.02 -9.96 0.71
CA ARG A 83 21.97 -8.89 0.43
C ARG A 83 21.30 -7.70 -0.26
N LEU A 84 20.40 -7.95 -1.21
CA LEU A 84 19.61 -6.91 -1.89
C LEU A 84 18.66 -6.20 -0.92
N ILE A 85 17.99 -6.94 -0.04
CA ILE A 85 17.11 -6.40 1.00
C ILE A 85 17.93 -5.56 2.00
N HIS A 86 19.08 -6.06 2.47
CA HIS A 86 19.94 -5.30 3.36
C HIS A 86 20.48 -4.02 2.71
N HIS A 87 20.89 -4.08 1.44
CA HIS A 87 21.39 -2.90 0.73
C HIS A 87 20.29 -1.84 0.59
N THR A 88 19.09 -2.22 0.12
CA THR A 88 17.96 -1.29 -0.05
C THR A 88 17.50 -0.68 1.26
N LEU A 89 17.40 -1.47 2.34
CA LEU A 89 17.03 -0.96 3.67
C LEU A 89 18.08 0.00 4.24
N THR A 90 19.37 -0.30 4.06
CA THR A 90 20.47 0.53 4.61
C THR A 90 20.64 1.82 3.81
N GLU A 91 20.58 1.75 2.48
CA GLU A 91 20.61 2.92 1.58
C GLU A 91 19.44 3.86 1.85
N SER A 92 18.23 3.31 1.99
CA SER A 92 17.02 4.09 2.26
C SER A 92 17.10 4.86 3.58
N GLY A 93 17.65 4.22 4.63
CA GLY A 93 17.87 4.88 5.92
C GLY A 93 18.86 6.04 5.84
N LYS A 94 19.96 5.88 5.09
CA LYS A 94 20.95 6.96 4.87
C LYS A 94 20.39 8.10 4.04
N GLN A 95 19.62 7.80 2.98
CA GLN A 95 18.97 8.80 2.15
C GLN A 95 17.95 9.61 2.93
N GLN A 96 17.13 8.96 3.77
CA GLN A 96 16.18 9.65 4.65
C GLN A 96 16.89 10.60 5.64
N ALA A 97 17.96 10.15 6.28
CA ALA A 97 18.73 11.00 7.19
C ALA A 97 19.36 12.22 6.47
N ALA A 98 19.92 12.01 5.28
CA ALA A 98 20.48 13.09 4.47
C ALA A 98 19.40 14.09 4.00
N GLN A 99 18.20 13.59 3.66
CA GLN A 99 17.07 14.42 3.26
C GLN A 99 16.50 15.23 4.43
N GLN A 100 16.40 14.64 5.62
CA GLN A 100 16.03 15.35 6.85
C GLN A 100 17.02 16.46 7.17
N ALA A 101 18.33 16.19 7.10
CA ALA A 101 19.36 17.21 7.33
C ALA A 101 19.26 18.38 6.33
N ARG A 102 18.99 18.12 5.05
CA ARG A 102 18.74 19.17 4.04
C ARG A 102 17.50 19.99 4.36
N MET A 103 16.40 19.34 4.76
CA MET A 103 15.17 20.04 5.16
C MET A 103 15.38 20.95 6.36
N GLU A 104 16.15 20.51 7.36
CA GLU A 104 16.49 21.36 8.51
C GLU A 104 17.35 22.56 8.11
N GLN A 105 18.31 22.38 7.20
CA GLN A 105 19.13 23.48 6.68
C GLN A 105 18.28 24.53 5.97
N LEU A 106 17.35 24.10 5.10
CA LEU A 106 16.42 24.99 4.41
C LEU A 106 15.48 25.70 5.39
N ALA A 107 14.96 25.00 6.40
CA ALA A 107 14.11 25.59 7.44
C ALA A 107 14.85 26.67 8.25
N ARG A 108 16.14 26.45 8.56
CA ARG A 108 16.99 27.44 9.25
C ARG A 108 17.22 28.68 8.39
N GLN A 109 17.45 28.51 7.10
CA GLN A 109 17.60 29.63 6.15
C GLN A 109 16.30 30.44 6.05
N GLN A 110 15.15 29.77 5.88
CA GLN A 110 13.85 30.42 5.80
C GLN A 110 13.50 31.20 7.08
N ARG A 111 13.77 30.66 8.27
CA ARG A 111 13.50 31.36 9.53
C ARG A 111 14.26 32.69 9.65
N ARG A 112 15.54 32.73 9.25
CA ARG A 112 16.32 33.97 9.26
C ARG A 112 15.74 35.00 8.30
N GLN A 113 15.37 34.57 7.10
CA GLN A 113 14.82 35.44 6.07
C GLN A 113 13.44 35.98 6.47
N GLY A 114 12.56 35.13 7.02
CA GLY A 114 11.25 35.54 7.52
C GLY A 114 11.34 36.54 8.68
N TRP A 115 12.29 36.36 9.59
CA TRP A 115 12.50 37.30 10.68
C TRP A 115 12.97 38.68 10.18
N LEU A 116 13.92 38.73 9.25
CA LEU A 116 14.37 40.00 8.64
C LEU A 116 13.23 40.73 7.92
N LEU A 117 12.44 40.01 7.12
CA LEU A 117 11.27 40.58 6.44
C LEU A 117 10.24 41.11 7.45
N SER A 118 10.00 40.39 8.54
CA SER A 118 9.10 40.85 9.60
C SER A 118 9.61 42.11 10.30
N ALA A 119 10.92 42.19 10.58
CA ALA A 119 11.53 43.36 11.22
C ALA A 119 11.44 44.61 10.32
N ILE A 120 11.71 44.45 9.02
CA ILE A 120 11.55 45.53 8.02
C ILE A 120 10.09 45.98 7.96
N GLY A 121 9.14 45.04 7.92
CA GLY A 121 7.71 45.34 7.90
C GLY A 121 7.24 46.13 9.12
N VAL A 122 7.70 45.75 10.32
CA VAL A 122 7.39 46.46 11.57
C VAL A 122 7.98 47.87 11.58
N LEU A 123 9.23 48.04 11.13
CA LEU A 123 9.88 49.35 11.03
C LEU A 123 9.16 50.28 10.06
N ALA A 124 8.78 49.77 8.88
CA ALA A 124 8.02 50.53 7.90
C ALA A 124 6.63 50.95 8.43
N ALA A 125 5.93 50.04 9.12
CA ALA A 125 4.64 50.33 9.75
C ALA A 125 4.77 51.39 10.86
N ALA A 126 5.82 51.33 11.68
CA ALA A 126 6.08 52.31 12.73
C ALA A 126 6.36 53.70 12.16
N LEU A 127 7.15 53.80 11.08
CA LEU A 127 7.41 55.05 10.37
C LEU A 127 6.12 55.68 9.81
N LEU A 128 5.28 54.88 9.16
CA LEU A 128 4.00 55.35 8.62
C LEU A 128 3.06 55.83 9.73
N ALA A 129 3.00 55.13 10.85
CA ALA A 129 2.21 55.55 12.00
C ALA A 129 2.68 56.90 12.57
N LEU A 130 4.00 57.13 12.59
CA LEU A 130 4.61 58.35 13.13
C LEU A 130 4.37 59.56 12.19
N GLU A 131 4.47 59.37 10.89
CA GLU A 131 4.08 60.35 9.86
C GLU A 131 2.58 60.69 9.96
N ALA A 132 1.72 59.68 10.04
CA ALA A 132 0.28 59.90 10.18
C ALA A 132 -0.09 60.68 11.44
N TYR A 133 0.56 60.38 12.57
CA TYR A 133 0.36 61.10 13.83
C TYR A 133 0.80 62.57 13.74
N ARG A 134 1.89 62.86 13.03
CA ARG A 134 2.34 64.24 12.79
C ARG A 134 1.38 65.03 11.91
N VAL A 135 0.87 64.43 10.84
CA VAL A 135 -0.04 65.09 9.89
C VAL A 135 -1.42 65.36 10.49
N PHE A 136 -1.95 64.46 11.31
CA PHE A 136 -3.25 64.67 11.98
C PHE A 136 -3.16 65.50 13.27
N GLY A 137 -1.96 65.64 13.83
CA GLY A 137 -1.72 66.36 15.09
C GLY A 137 -1.39 67.85 14.93
N SER A 138 -1.22 68.36 13.70
CA SER A 138 -1.00 69.78 13.36
C SER A 138 -2.26 70.43 12.82
#